data_AF-A0A370VL18-F1
#
_entry.id   AF-A0A370VL18-F1
#
_cell.length_a   1.000
_cell.length_b   1.000
_cell.length_c   1.000
_cell.angle_alpha   90.00
_cell.angle_beta   90.00
_cell.angle_gamma   90.00
#
_symmetry.space_group_name_H-M   'P 1'
#
loop_
_entity.id
_entity.type
_entity.pdbx_description
1 polymer ?
#
loop_
_entity_poly.entity_id
_entity_poly.type
_entity_poly.pdbx_seq_one_letter_code
_entity_poly.pdbx_strand_id
1 'polypeptide(L)'
;MKACFGLLVLAVVLLLLLLLGSCGQGCEDQQAAAPRATVTSTVTATPSPIGSQIGETVDDVLKRVKQTGLSVGVHDASERDAKPSGNWMVCFEKVTLSKVTFAAVPPGAPCPSKDGKRIPWPKMPDVKGITYGKAAQMLANAAGRVVLSAAYQDEDAHDQDNESGDYADWKICFQDIKAGRTLDSEPEITLHGVQKGDACPRTLGLYKDPTNDPSYVEPAPDSDSDYGSGSSDDDSSSAGSDSDGSDYYPGDKGGCPPGGCYNPCPPGGCR
;
A
#
# COMPACT_ATOMS: atom_id res chain seq x y z
N MET A 1 32.79 31.94 57.84
CA MET A 1 33.97 31.56 57.05
C MET A 1 33.87 32.24 55.70
N LYS A 2 34.90 33.00 55.31
CA LYS A 2 34.94 33.95 54.19
C LYS A 2 36.21 33.64 53.37
N ALA A 3 36.19 34.00 52.07
CA ALA A 3 37.28 33.94 51.07
C ALA A 3 37.41 32.57 50.36
N CYS A 4 37.83 32.42 49.09
CA CYS A 4 38.32 33.33 48.04
C CYS A 4 38.45 32.49 46.75
N PHE A 5 37.92 32.90 45.59
CA PHE A 5 38.38 32.38 44.27
C PHE A 5 38.23 33.49 43.23
N GLY A 6 39.21 34.39 43.25
CA GLY A 6 39.33 35.52 42.34
C GLY A 6 40.80 35.88 42.20
N LEU A 7 41.61 34.96 41.66
CA LEU A 7 43.04 35.20 41.41
C LEU A 7 43.60 34.11 40.49
N LEU A 8 43.13 34.07 39.24
CA LEU A 8 43.71 33.20 38.20
C LEU A 8 43.53 33.79 36.80
N VAL A 9 43.64 35.12 36.67
CA VAL A 9 43.66 35.83 35.37
C VAL A 9 44.83 36.84 35.29
N LEU A 10 45.50 37.14 36.40
CA LEU A 10 46.54 38.18 36.43
C LEU A 10 47.98 37.70 36.11
N ALA A 11 48.21 36.40 35.92
CA ALA A 11 49.56 35.85 35.73
C ALA A 11 50.01 35.72 34.26
N VAL A 12 49.09 35.80 33.29
CA VAL A 12 49.43 35.67 31.85
C VAL A 12 49.68 37.04 31.20
N VAL A 13 49.18 38.13 31.80
CA VAL A 13 49.32 39.50 31.26
C VAL A 13 50.66 40.14 31.62
N LEU A 14 51.34 39.68 32.68
CA LEU A 14 52.64 40.25 33.10
C LEU A 14 53.85 39.69 32.34
N LEU A 15 53.71 38.60 31.57
CA LEU A 15 54.82 37.97 30.85
C LEU A 15 55.02 38.47 29.40
N LEU A 16 54.09 39.28 28.88
CA LEU A 16 54.15 39.85 27.52
C LEU A 16 54.62 41.32 27.47
N LEU A 17 54.85 41.96 28.62
CA LEU A 17 55.20 43.38 28.73
C LEU A 17 56.73 43.65 28.86
N LEU A 18 57.58 42.63 28.72
CA LEU A 18 59.03 42.74 29.00
C LEU A 18 59.96 42.59 27.78
N LEU A 19 59.47 42.65 26.53
CA LEU A 19 60.31 42.35 25.35
C LEU A 19 60.44 43.42 24.26
N LEU A 20 59.97 44.66 24.43
CA LEU A 20 60.12 45.68 23.37
C LEU A 20 60.45 47.10 23.89
N GLY A 21 61.46 47.21 24.76
CA GLY A 21 62.05 48.49 25.14
C GLY A 21 63.56 48.54 24.91
N SER A 22 64.00 48.97 23.72
CA SER A 22 65.34 49.56 23.52
C SER A 22 65.49 50.21 22.14
N CYS A 23 65.84 51.52 22.15
CA CYS A 23 66.41 52.38 21.10
C CYS A 23 65.61 52.61 19.81
N GLY A 24 65.40 53.82 19.29
CA GLY A 24 65.92 55.15 19.61
C GLY A 24 65.81 56.04 18.37
N GLN A 25 65.25 57.24 18.57
CA GLN A 25 65.41 58.50 17.81
C GLN A 25 65.10 58.58 16.30
N GLY A 26 64.13 59.42 15.93
CA GLY A 26 64.12 60.10 14.62
C GLY A 26 62.79 60.61 14.08
N CYS A 27 62.48 61.88 14.42
CA CYS A 27 61.74 62.89 13.63
C CYS A 27 60.22 62.80 13.43
N GLU A 28 59.59 63.93 13.77
CA GLU A 28 58.23 64.39 13.52
C GLU A 28 57.85 64.36 12.03
N ASP A 29 56.61 63.96 11.73
CA ASP A 29 55.69 64.83 10.99
C ASP A 29 54.24 64.35 11.12
N GLN A 30 53.37 65.29 11.49
CA GLN A 30 51.92 65.14 11.57
C GLN A 30 51.31 65.03 10.17
N GLN A 31 50.76 63.86 9.83
CA GLN A 31 49.73 63.75 8.80
C GLN A 31 48.58 62.90 9.36
N ALA A 32 47.46 63.55 9.62
CA ALA A 32 46.21 62.90 10.02
C ALA A 32 45.77 61.89 8.95
N ALA A 33 45.89 60.59 9.25
CA ALA A 33 45.32 59.52 8.45
C ALA A 33 44.14 58.91 9.20
N ALA A 34 42.96 58.99 8.58
CA ALA A 34 41.69 58.46 9.05
C ALA A 34 41.80 56.99 9.50
N PRO A 35 40.99 56.55 10.49
CA PRO A 35 40.97 55.14 10.89
C PRO A 35 40.58 54.29 9.69
N ARG A 36 41.51 53.44 9.24
CA ARG A 36 41.22 52.33 8.34
C ARG A 36 40.22 51.43 9.06
N ALA A 37 38.97 51.49 8.63
CA ALA A 37 37.97 50.48 8.97
C ALA A 37 38.48 49.14 8.43
N THR A 38 38.96 48.28 9.32
CA THR A 38 39.17 46.87 9.02
C THR A 38 37.80 46.27 8.78
N VAL A 39 37.40 46.20 7.51
CA VAL A 39 36.24 45.43 7.08
C VAL A 39 36.60 43.97 7.31
N THR A 40 36.21 43.43 8.46
CA THR A 40 36.14 42.00 8.67
C THR A 40 35.07 41.49 7.72
N SER A 41 35.48 41.08 6.51
CA SER A 41 34.62 40.34 5.59
C SER A 41 34.29 39.02 6.25
N THR A 42 33.18 38.99 6.99
CA THR A 42 32.51 37.75 7.35
C THR A 42 32.11 37.13 6.03
N VAL A 43 32.87 36.13 5.57
CA VAL A 43 32.45 35.27 4.48
C VAL A 43 31.22 34.54 5.00
N THR A 44 30.04 35.10 4.75
CA THR A 44 28.80 34.34 4.81
C THR A 44 28.93 33.32 3.68
N ALA A 45 29.44 32.14 4.00
CA ALA A 45 29.43 31.01 3.11
C ALA A 45 27.97 30.83 2.68
N THR A 46 27.66 31.28 1.48
CA THR A 46 26.35 31.05 0.90
C THR A 46 26.39 29.56 0.55
N PRO A 47 25.59 28.70 1.22
CA PRO A 47 25.63 27.28 0.93
C PRO A 47 25.37 27.10 -0.56
N SER A 48 26.25 26.34 -1.24
CA SER A 48 26.08 26.08 -2.66
C SER A 48 24.70 25.45 -2.91
N PRO A 49 23.93 25.93 -3.91
CA PRO A 49 22.64 25.35 -4.20
C PRO A 49 22.84 23.91 -4.65
N ILE A 50 22.25 22.95 -3.93
CA ILE A 50 22.34 21.51 -4.21
C ILE A 50 21.51 21.13 -5.46
N GLY A 51 20.93 22.13 -6.15
CA GLY A 51 19.82 21.93 -7.07
C GLY A 51 18.55 21.51 -6.34
N SER A 52 17.42 21.58 -7.03
CA SER A 52 16.16 21.07 -6.50
C SER A 52 16.24 19.56 -6.28
N GLN A 53 15.67 19.10 -5.17
CA GLN A 53 15.64 17.70 -4.74
C GLN A 53 14.26 17.05 -4.91
N ILE A 54 13.34 17.72 -5.60
CA ILE A 54 11.99 17.20 -5.85
C ILE A 54 12.07 15.97 -6.77
N GLY A 55 11.31 14.92 -6.43
CA GLY A 55 11.29 13.64 -7.15
C GLY A 55 12.33 12.62 -6.66
N GLU A 56 13.26 13.04 -5.79
CA GLU A 56 14.29 12.16 -5.23
C GLU A 56 13.80 11.45 -3.96
N THR A 57 14.47 10.37 -3.59
CA THR A 57 14.16 9.65 -2.34
C THR A 57 14.69 10.41 -1.12
N VAL A 58 14.00 10.27 0.02
CA VAL A 58 14.44 10.86 1.30
C VAL A 58 15.88 10.45 1.63
N ASP A 59 16.26 9.19 1.47
CA ASP A 59 17.62 8.73 1.76
C ASP A 59 18.68 9.43 0.89
N ASP A 60 18.39 9.64 -0.39
CA ASP A 60 19.36 10.23 -1.31
C ASP A 60 19.51 11.74 -1.09
N VAL A 61 18.40 12.44 -0.81
CA VAL A 61 18.47 13.87 -0.46
C VAL A 61 19.16 14.08 0.87
N LEU A 62 18.95 13.19 1.86
CA LEU A 62 19.64 13.26 3.15
C LEU A 62 21.15 13.05 3.00
N LYS A 63 21.59 12.13 2.14
CA LYS A 63 23.02 11.94 1.83
C LYS A 63 23.62 13.21 1.20
N ARG A 64 22.92 13.84 0.26
CA ARG A 64 23.39 15.06 -0.41
C ARG A 64 23.43 16.27 0.52
N VAL A 65 22.38 16.49 1.32
CA VAL A 65 22.31 17.61 2.26
C VAL A 65 23.39 17.53 3.33
N LYS A 66 23.72 16.33 3.82
CA LYS A 66 24.82 16.13 4.79
C LYS A 66 26.15 16.74 4.31
N GLN A 67 26.41 16.78 3.01
CA GLN A 67 27.64 17.34 2.44
C GLN A 67 27.69 18.88 2.50
N THR A 68 26.55 19.54 2.76
CA THR A 68 26.46 21.01 2.77
C THR A 68 26.54 21.64 4.14
N GLY A 69 26.46 20.84 5.21
CA GLY A 69 26.40 21.33 6.59
C GLY A 69 25.07 21.99 6.98
N LEU A 70 24.06 22.00 6.09
CA LEU A 70 22.72 22.45 6.42
C LEU A 70 22.01 21.48 7.37
N SER A 71 21.20 22.03 8.29
CA SER A 71 20.28 21.22 9.08
C SER A 71 19.16 20.68 8.18
N VAL A 72 18.65 19.49 8.46
CA VAL A 72 17.61 18.86 7.64
C VAL A 72 16.39 18.49 8.45
N GLY A 73 15.20 18.78 7.90
CA GLY A 73 13.92 18.27 8.38
C GLY A 73 13.21 17.50 7.27
N VAL A 74 12.48 16.46 7.64
CA VAL A 74 11.63 15.70 6.72
C VAL A 74 10.29 15.47 7.40
N HIS A 75 9.19 15.76 6.72
CA HIS A 75 7.83 15.51 7.21
C HIS A 75 6.94 14.94 6.08
N ASP A 76 5.79 14.39 6.44
CA ASP A 76 4.80 13.90 5.47
C ASP A 76 4.15 15.08 4.76
N ALA A 77 4.18 15.09 3.43
CA ALA A 77 3.57 16.13 2.61
C ALA A 77 2.03 16.12 2.66
N SER A 78 1.43 15.08 3.22
CA SER A 78 -0.01 14.92 3.37
C SER A 78 -0.55 15.49 4.67
N GLU A 79 -1.88 15.47 4.81
CA GLU A 79 -2.58 15.87 6.04
C GLU A 79 -2.49 14.84 7.19
N ARG A 80 -1.87 13.68 6.97
CA ARG A 80 -1.82 12.56 7.93
C ARG A 80 -0.67 12.65 8.93
N ASP A 81 0.31 13.52 8.70
CA ASP A 81 1.51 13.72 9.54
C ASP A 81 2.24 12.41 9.89
N ALA A 82 2.32 11.49 8.92
CA ALA A 82 3.04 10.23 9.10
C ALA A 82 4.56 10.47 9.17
N LYS A 83 5.30 9.56 9.81
CA LYS A 83 6.77 9.64 9.85
C LYS A 83 7.36 9.13 8.52
N PRO A 84 8.06 9.96 7.73
CA PRO A 84 8.63 9.51 6.45
C PRO A 84 9.74 8.48 6.64
N SER A 85 9.79 7.50 5.73
CA SER A 85 10.92 6.56 5.61
C SER A 85 11.86 6.93 4.45
N GLY A 86 13.03 6.31 4.41
CA GLY A 86 14.09 6.65 3.45
C GLY A 86 13.71 6.51 1.97
N ASN A 87 12.80 5.58 1.66
CA ASN A 87 12.29 5.32 0.31
C ASN A 87 11.13 6.24 -0.12
N TRP A 88 10.70 7.16 0.74
CA TRP A 88 9.65 8.13 0.38
C TRP A 88 10.18 9.12 -0.64
N MET A 89 9.29 9.61 -1.50
CA MET A 89 9.62 10.54 -2.56
C MET A 89 9.38 11.98 -2.11
N VAL A 90 10.35 12.88 -2.34
CA VAL A 90 10.24 14.29 -2.00
C VAL A 90 9.33 15.02 -2.99
N CYS A 91 8.31 15.69 -2.49
CA CYS A 91 7.36 16.48 -3.29
C CYS A 91 7.58 17.99 -3.16
N PHE A 92 8.01 18.43 -1.99
CA PHE A 92 8.26 19.84 -1.72
C PHE A 92 9.57 20.01 -0.97
N GLU A 93 10.22 21.13 -1.25
CA GLU A 93 11.43 21.54 -0.54
C GLU A 93 11.30 22.99 -0.10
N LYS A 94 11.82 23.28 1.08
CA LYS A 94 11.94 24.64 1.60
C LYS A 94 13.34 24.84 2.16
N VAL A 95 14.10 25.73 1.52
CA VAL A 95 15.48 26.05 1.89
C VAL A 95 15.54 27.41 2.59
N THR A 96 16.28 27.48 3.68
CA THR A 96 16.68 28.71 4.38
C THR A 96 18.21 28.77 4.46
N LEU A 97 18.76 29.82 5.08
CA LEU A 97 20.22 29.99 5.23
C LEU A 97 20.90 28.85 6.01
N SER A 98 20.18 28.16 6.89
CA SER A 98 20.75 27.15 7.79
C SER A 98 20.01 25.81 7.79
N LYS A 99 18.86 25.72 7.11
CA LYS A 99 18.01 24.54 7.13
C LYS A 99 17.38 24.27 5.77
N VAL A 100 17.26 23.00 5.43
CA VAL A 100 16.35 22.52 4.39
C VAL A 100 15.29 21.62 5.01
N THR A 101 14.04 21.82 4.63
CA THR A 101 12.91 20.95 5.01
C THR A 101 12.36 20.31 3.75
N PHE A 102 12.20 18.99 3.76
CA PHE A 102 11.53 18.23 2.71
C PHE A 102 10.17 17.74 3.18
N ALA A 103 9.17 17.88 2.32
CA ALA A 103 7.89 17.22 2.50
C ALA A 103 7.82 16.05 1.51
N ALA A 104 7.61 14.84 2.01
CA ALA A 104 7.69 13.62 1.24
C ALA A 104 6.38 12.83 1.28
N VAL A 105 6.15 12.01 0.27
CA VAL A 105 5.00 11.08 0.19
C VAL A 105 5.49 9.63 0.17
N PRO A 106 4.65 8.66 0.57
CA PRO A 106 4.95 7.25 0.40
C PRO A 106 5.35 6.92 -1.06
N PRO A 107 6.07 5.82 -1.31
CA PRO A 107 6.28 5.32 -2.66
C PRO A 107 4.96 5.23 -3.44
N GLY A 108 5.01 5.50 -4.74
CA GLY A 108 3.86 5.48 -5.66
C GLY A 108 2.75 6.51 -5.41
N ALA A 109 2.78 7.22 -4.27
CA ALA A 109 1.85 8.30 -4.00
C ALA A 109 2.09 9.52 -4.91
N PRO A 110 1.03 10.09 -5.51
CA PRO A 110 1.16 11.36 -6.21
C PRO A 110 1.43 12.49 -5.22
N CYS A 111 2.25 13.47 -5.63
CA CYS A 111 2.44 14.66 -4.83
C CYS A 111 1.11 15.42 -4.67
N PRO A 112 0.75 15.84 -3.45
CA PRO A 112 -0.41 16.69 -3.28
C PRO A 112 -0.22 18.02 -3.99
N SER A 113 -1.30 18.78 -4.17
CA SER A 113 -1.19 20.09 -4.85
C SER A 113 -0.37 21.11 -4.04
N LYS A 114 -0.31 20.94 -2.72
CA LYS A 114 0.46 21.74 -1.77
C LYS A 114 0.85 20.87 -0.57
N ASP A 115 1.93 21.23 0.09
CA ASP A 115 2.34 20.66 1.37
C ASP A 115 1.21 20.75 2.43
N GLY A 116 0.98 19.65 3.15
CA GLY A 116 -0.09 19.49 4.13
C GLY A 116 -1.49 19.30 3.54
N LYS A 117 -1.61 18.91 2.26
CA LYS A 117 -2.91 18.62 1.61
C LYS A 117 -3.07 17.14 1.33
N ARG A 118 -4.33 16.70 1.22
CA ARG A 118 -4.68 15.32 0.84
C ARG A 118 -3.98 14.91 -0.46
N ILE A 119 -3.40 13.71 -0.43
CA ILE A 119 -2.82 13.05 -1.60
C ILE A 119 -3.95 12.74 -2.61
N PRO A 120 -3.84 13.17 -3.87
CA PRO A 120 -4.86 12.99 -4.89
C PRO A 120 -4.74 11.60 -5.53
N TRP A 121 -4.95 10.55 -4.73
CA TRP A 121 -4.97 9.18 -5.23
C TRP A 121 -5.96 9.01 -6.38
N PRO A 122 -5.63 8.19 -7.39
CA PRO A 122 -6.52 7.96 -8.51
C PRO A 122 -7.80 7.23 -8.05
N LYS A 123 -8.80 7.23 -8.93
CA LYS A 123 -9.98 6.38 -8.76
C LYS A 123 -9.63 4.96 -9.21
N MET A 124 -10.24 3.99 -8.55
CA MET A 124 -10.17 2.60 -8.94
C MET A 124 -10.66 2.43 -10.38
N PRO A 125 -9.81 1.94 -11.31
CA PRO A 125 -10.26 1.67 -12.67
C PRO A 125 -11.26 0.51 -12.71
N ASP A 126 -12.04 0.44 -13.79
CA ASP A 126 -12.82 -0.74 -14.12
C ASP A 126 -11.91 -1.74 -14.83
N VAL A 127 -11.70 -2.89 -14.19
CA VAL A 127 -10.85 -3.97 -14.70
C VAL A 127 -11.67 -5.22 -15.02
N LYS A 128 -12.99 -5.14 -14.99
CA LYS A 128 -13.84 -6.28 -15.34
C LYS A 128 -13.78 -6.56 -16.84
N GLY A 129 -13.74 -7.84 -17.18
CA GLY A 129 -13.74 -8.34 -18.56
C GLY A 129 -12.39 -8.24 -19.29
N ILE A 130 -11.38 -7.58 -18.71
CA ILE A 130 -10.01 -7.62 -19.25
C ILE A 130 -9.21 -8.78 -18.63
N THR A 131 -8.02 -9.01 -19.15
CA THR A 131 -7.13 -10.06 -18.64
C THR A 131 -6.41 -9.63 -17.37
N TYR A 132 -6.03 -10.57 -16.52
CA TYR A 132 -5.30 -10.30 -15.27
C TYR A 132 -4.00 -9.53 -15.51
N GLY A 133 -3.17 -9.94 -16.47
CA GLY A 133 -1.90 -9.25 -16.74
C GLY A 133 -2.10 -7.79 -17.17
N LYS A 134 -3.18 -7.50 -17.92
CA LYS A 134 -3.54 -6.13 -18.28
C LYS A 134 -4.08 -5.35 -17.08
N ALA A 135 -4.83 -5.99 -16.19
CA ALA A 135 -5.32 -5.39 -14.96
C ALA A 135 -4.17 -5.04 -14.01
N ALA A 136 -3.19 -5.94 -13.83
CA ALA A 136 -1.98 -5.71 -13.04
C ALA A 136 -1.21 -4.50 -13.57
N GLN A 137 -0.96 -4.43 -14.88
CA GLN A 137 -0.30 -3.29 -15.51
C GLN A 137 -1.08 -1.96 -15.30
N MET A 138 -2.41 -1.98 -15.43
CA MET A 138 -3.25 -0.80 -15.21
C MET A 138 -3.22 -0.31 -13.76
N LEU A 139 -3.03 -1.23 -12.81
CA LEU A 139 -3.07 -0.96 -11.37
C LEU A 139 -1.68 -0.71 -10.77
N ALA A 140 -0.59 -0.94 -11.50
CA ALA A 140 0.79 -0.89 -11.01
C ALA A 140 1.18 0.41 -10.27
N ASN A 141 0.55 1.56 -10.61
CA ASN A 141 0.82 2.86 -9.98
C ASN A 141 -0.31 3.35 -9.04
N ALA A 142 -1.32 2.53 -8.82
CA ALA A 142 -2.51 2.87 -8.03
C ALA A 142 -2.76 1.92 -6.86
N ALA A 143 -2.27 0.69 -6.97
CA ALA A 143 -2.39 -0.37 -5.98
C ALA A 143 -1.03 -0.65 -5.33
N GLY A 144 -1.05 -1.08 -4.08
CA GLY A 144 0.18 -1.52 -3.38
C GLY A 144 0.53 -2.96 -3.75
N ARG A 145 -0.51 -3.76 -4.05
CA ARG A 145 -0.42 -5.14 -4.53
C ARG A 145 -1.70 -5.51 -5.27
N VAL A 146 -1.60 -6.31 -6.32
CA VAL A 146 -2.71 -6.85 -7.10
C VAL A 146 -2.69 -8.38 -7.04
N VAL A 147 -3.64 -8.94 -6.30
CA VAL A 147 -3.79 -10.38 -6.10
C VAL A 147 -4.85 -10.92 -7.06
N LEU A 148 -4.55 -12.01 -7.75
CA LEU A 148 -5.56 -12.81 -8.45
C LEU A 148 -6.02 -13.96 -7.56
N SER A 149 -7.32 -14.18 -7.54
CA SER A 149 -7.94 -15.40 -7.03
C SER A 149 -8.90 -15.98 -8.06
N ALA A 150 -9.23 -17.26 -7.94
CA ALA A 150 -10.30 -17.84 -8.75
C ALA A 150 -11.66 -17.20 -8.41
N ALA A 151 -12.52 -17.09 -9.42
CA ALA A 151 -13.92 -16.71 -9.24
C ALA A 151 -14.78 -17.87 -8.74
N TYR A 152 -14.36 -19.11 -9.05
CA TYR A 152 -14.93 -20.34 -8.51
C TYR A 152 -14.09 -20.80 -7.31
N GLN A 153 -14.73 -21.10 -6.18
CA GLN A 153 -14.04 -21.40 -4.91
C GLN A 153 -13.35 -22.76 -4.89
N ASP A 154 -13.73 -23.65 -5.80
CA ASP A 154 -13.16 -24.99 -6.01
C ASP A 154 -12.09 -25.03 -7.11
N GLU A 155 -11.76 -23.87 -7.70
CA GLU A 155 -10.61 -23.72 -8.57
C GLU A 155 -9.43 -23.11 -7.82
N ASP A 156 -8.24 -23.67 -8.07
CA ASP A 156 -7.00 -23.10 -7.56
C ASP A 156 -6.47 -22.07 -8.55
N ALA A 157 -6.55 -20.79 -8.19
CA ALA A 157 -5.79 -19.74 -8.83
C ALA A 157 -5.32 -18.75 -7.78
N HIS A 158 -4.00 -18.54 -7.72
CA HIS A 158 -3.38 -17.53 -6.88
C HIS A 158 -2.15 -16.97 -7.59
N ASP A 159 -2.18 -15.69 -7.88
CA ASP A 159 -1.06 -14.97 -8.49
C ASP A 159 -0.97 -13.54 -7.94
N GLN A 160 0.19 -12.90 -8.05
CA GLN A 160 0.44 -11.58 -7.48
C GLN A 160 1.29 -10.71 -8.40
N ASP A 161 0.82 -9.48 -8.65
CA ASP A 161 1.50 -8.44 -9.42
C ASP A 161 2.05 -8.91 -10.77
N ASN A 162 1.40 -9.92 -11.38
CA ASN A 162 1.96 -10.61 -12.52
C ASN A 162 1.35 -10.13 -13.84
N GLU A 163 2.18 -9.53 -14.68
CA GLU A 163 1.80 -9.11 -16.03
C GLU A 163 1.88 -10.26 -17.06
N SER A 164 2.58 -11.36 -16.74
CA SER A 164 2.84 -12.47 -17.66
C SER A 164 3.00 -13.83 -16.96
N GLY A 165 2.33 -14.88 -17.44
CA GLY A 165 2.46 -16.22 -16.86
C GLY A 165 1.16 -17.01 -16.99
N ASP A 166 1.06 -18.09 -16.24
CA ASP A 166 -0.02 -19.08 -16.33
C ASP A 166 -1.42 -18.48 -16.09
N TYR A 167 -1.49 -17.38 -15.34
CA TYR A 167 -2.74 -16.70 -15.02
C TYR A 167 -2.93 -15.36 -15.75
N ALA A 168 -1.95 -14.89 -16.52
CA ALA A 168 -1.97 -13.54 -17.08
C ALA A 168 -3.09 -13.32 -18.12
N ASP A 169 -3.57 -14.38 -18.77
CA ASP A 169 -4.65 -14.34 -19.76
C ASP A 169 -6.04 -14.63 -19.16
N TRP A 170 -6.12 -14.89 -17.85
CA TRP A 170 -7.39 -15.10 -17.15
C TRP A 170 -8.25 -13.85 -17.20
N LYS A 171 -9.55 -14.04 -17.44
CA LYS A 171 -10.52 -12.95 -17.56
C LYS A 171 -11.01 -12.57 -16.17
N ILE A 172 -10.90 -11.29 -15.82
CA ILE A 172 -11.39 -10.77 -14.54
C ILE A 172 -12.91 -10.65 -14.56
N CYS A 173 -13.56 -11.21 -13.54
CA CYS A 173 -15.01 -11.20 -13.33
C CYS A 173 -15.41 -10.23 -12.22
N PHE A 174 -14.64 -10.19 -11.14
CA PHE A 174 -14.91 -9.34 -9.99
C PHE A 174 -13.66 -8.60 -9.54
N GLN A 175 -13.88 -7.42 -8.95
CA GLN A 175 -12.88 -6.61 -8.26
C GLN A 175 -13.47 -6.25 -6.90
N ASP A 176 -12.68 -6.35 -5.84
CA ASP A 176 -13.07 -6.06 -4.47
C ASP A 176 -13.40 -4.58 -4.23
N ILE A 177 -12.58 -3.68 -4.77
CA ILE A 177 -12.81 -2.25 -4.77
C ILE A 177 -13.60 -1.90 -6.02
N LYS A 178 -14.81 -1.37 -5.82
CA LYS A 178 -15.69 -0.96 -6.91
C LYS A 178 -15.04 0.11 -7.79
N ALA A 179 -15.13 -0.04 -9.10
CA ALA A 179 -14.70 0.97 -10.08
C ALA A 179 -15.28 2.36 -9.76
N GLY A 180 -14.46 3.39 -9.97
CA GLY A 180 -14.79 4.80 -9.71
C GLY A 180 -14.70 5.24 -8.25
N ARG A 181 -14.45 4.33 -7.30
CA ARG A 181 -14.16 4.67 -5.91
C ARG A 181 -12.80 5.38 -5.83
N THR A 182 -12.73 6.49 -5.10
CA THR A 182 -11.46 7.11 -4.76
C THR A 182 -10.68 6.18 -3.84
N LEU A 183 -9.40 5.96 -4.16
CA LEU A 183 -8.49 5.22 -3.30
C LEU A 183 -7.98 6.16 -2.19
N ASP A 184 -7.80 5.65 -0.97
CA ASP A 184 -7.31 6.45 0.16
C ASP A 184 -5.82 6.20 0.46
N SER A 185 -5.21 5.25 -0.23
CA SER A 185 -3.82 4.80 -0.14
C SER A 185 -3.51 3.94 -1.37
N GLU A 186 -2.43 3.19 -1.33
CA GLU A 186 -2.16 2.05 -2.22
C GLU A 186 -2.70 0.77 -1.57
N PRO A 187 -4.00 0.43 -1.70
CA PRO A 187 -4.52 -0.79 -1.12
C PRO A 187 -3.95 -2.02 -1.82
N GLU A 188 -3.95 -3.14 -1.11
CA GLU A 188 -3.98 -4.44 -1.76
C GLU A 188 -5.35 -4.61 -2.44
N ILE A 189 -5.35 -5.06 -3.69
CA ILE A 189 -6.54 -5.22 -4.52
C ILE A 189 -6.64 -6.69 -4.89
N THR A 190 -7.76 -7.32 -4.55
CA THR A 190 -8.08 -8.69 -4.97
C THR A 190 -8.99 -8.68 -6.18
N LEU A 191 -8.55 -9.35 -7.23
CA LEU A 191 -9.30 -9.60 -8.46
C LEU A 191 -9.68 -11.07 -8.52
N HIS A 192 -10.91 -11.34 -8.93
CA HIS A 192 -11.37 -12.71 -9.14
C HIS A 192 -11.55 -12.97 -10.63
N GLY A 193 -10.88 -13.99 -11.14
CA GLY A 193 -10.89 -14.33 -12.56
C GLY A 193 -11.27 -15.78 -12.86
N VAL A 194 -11.49 -16.06 -14.14
CA VAL A 194 -11.70 -17.40 -14.69
C VAL A 194 -10.71 -17.65 -15.82
N GLN A 195 -10.46 -18.92 -16.15
CA GLN A 195 -9.60 -19.28 -17.28
C GLN A 195 -10.11 -18.67 -18.59
N LYS A 196 -9.19 -18.55 -19.54
CA LYS A 196 -9.52 -18.06 -20.87
C LYS A 196 -10.55 -18.97 -21.54
N GLY A 197 -11.69 -18.40 -21.89
CA GLY A 197 -12.79 -19.09 -22.55
C GLY A 197 -13.99 -19.32 -21.64
N ASP A 198 -13.77 -19.36 -20.32
CA ASP A 198 -14.84 -19.59 -19.36
C ASP A 198 -15.69 -18.35 -19.15
N ALA A 199 -16.95 -18.58 -18.81
CA ALA A 199 -17.89 -17.52 -18.53
C ALA A 199 -17.80 -17.10 -17.06
N CYS A 200 -17.93 -15.80 -16.81
CA CYS A 200 -17.93 -15.29 -15.45
C CYS A 200 -19.20 -15.75 -14.73
N PRO A 201 -19.10 -16.26 -13.49
CA PRO A 201 -20.28 -16.56 -12.71
C PRO A 201 -21.01 -15.28 -12.34
N ARG A 202 -22.27 -15.39 -11.90
CA ARG A 202 -23.07 -14.23 -11.47
C ARG A 202 -22.57 -13.65 -10.15
N THR A 203 -22.10 -14.51 -9.27
CA THR A 203 -21.52 -14.21 -7.96
C THR A 203 -20.34 -15.14 -7.70
N LEU A 204 -19.50 -14.84 -6.70
CA LEU A 204 -18.51 -15.82 -6.23
C LEU A 204 -19.23 -17.07 -5.69
N GLY A 205 -18.74 -18.26 -6.04
CA GLY A 205 -19.41 -19.52 -5.67
C GLY A 205 -18.66 -20.74 -6.20
N LEU A 206 -19.31 -21.90 -6.21
CA LEU A 206 -18.73 -23.15 -6.72
C LEU A 206 -18.96 -23.29 -8.24
N TYR A 207 -18.04 -23.98 -8.91
CA TYR A 207 -18.17 -24.35 -10.31
C TYR A 207 -19.36 -25.30 -10.52
N LYS A 208 -20.06 -25.16 -11.66
CA LYS A 208 -21.29 -25.91 -12.02
C LYS A 208 -22.43 -25.82 -10.99
N ASP A 209 -22.45 -24.79 -10.16
CA ASP A 209 -23.65 -24.45 -9.41
C ASP A 209 -24.75 -24.01 -10.39
N PRO A 210 -25.91 -24.70 -10.46
CA PRO A 210 -27.00 -24.38 -11.39
C PRO A 210 -27.50 -22.94 -11.30
N THR A 211 -27.32 -22.29 -10.15
CA THR A 211 -27.78 -20.91 -9.90
C THR A 211 -26.76 -19.85 -10.29
N ASN A 212 -25.49 -20.24 -10.40
CA ASN A 212 -24.37 -19.30 -10.45
C ASN A 212 -23.47 -19.47 -11.67
N ASP A 213 -23.28 -20.71 -12.15
CA ASP A 213 -22.44 -21.03 -13.30
C ASP A 213 -23.25 -21.01 -14.61
N PRO A 214 -22.98 -20.06 -15.52
CA PRO A 214 -23.68 -19.97 -16.81
C PRO A 214 -23.38 -21.15 -17.75
N SER A 215 -22.37 -21.96 -17.46
CA SER A 215 -22.02 -23.18 -18.21
C SER A 215 -22.65 -24.45 -17.65
N TYR A 216 -23.44 -24.36 -16.58
CA TYR A 216 -24.14 -25.52 -16.01
C TYR A 216 -25.06 -26.19 -17.04
N VAL A 217 -24.89 -27.50 -17.18
CA VAL A 217 -25.77 -28.38 -17.95
C VAL A 217 -26.38 -29.36 -16.96
N GLU A 218 -27.71 -29.40 -16.90
CA GLU A 218 -28.43 -30.37 -16.09
C GLU A 218 -28.05 -31.79 -16.54
N PRO A 219 -27.59 -32.67 -15.62
CA PRO A 219 -27.33 -34.06 -15.94
C PRO A 219 -28.56 -34.71 -16.57
N ALA A 220 -28.37 -35.54 -17.59
CA ALA A 220 -29.48 -36.31 -18.13
C ALA A 220 -30.09 -37.17 -17.01
N PRO A 221 -31.43 -37.29 -16.94
CA PRO A 221 -32.06 -38.15 -15.96
C PRO A 221 -31.53 -39.57 -16.14
N ASP A 222 -31.07 -40.19 -15.05
CA ASP A 222 -30.61 -41.57 -15.06
C ASP A 222 -31.72 -42.45 -15.63
N SER A 223 -31.46 -43.07 -16.78
CA SER A 223 -32.39 -43.99 -17.42
C SER A 223 -32.33 -45.36 -16.75
N ASP A 224 -32.44 -45.41 -15.43
CA ASP A 224 -32.65 -46.64 -14.66
C ASP A 224 -34.16 -46.80 -14.43
N SER A 225 -34.86 -47.11 -15.53
CA SER A 225 -36.22 -47.64 -15.48
C SER A 225 -36.21 -49.07 -15.97
N ASP A 226 -35.62 -49.96 -15.16
CA ASP A 226 -35.95 -51.38 -15.18
C ASP A 226 -37.39 -51.53 -14.67
N TYR A 227 -38.37 -51.22 -15.52
CA TYR A 227 -39.74 -51.71 -15.39
C TYR A 227 -39.75 -53.20 -15.74
N GLY A 228 -39.17 -53.99 -14.83
CA GLY A 228 -39.32 -55.43 -14.78
C GLY A 228 -40.76 -55.77 -14.39
N SER A 229 -41.53 -56.24 -15.36
CA SER A 229 -42.87 -56.79 -15.18
C SER A 229 -42.86 -58.01 -14.25
N GLY A 230 -43.76 -58.03 -13.27
CA GLY A 230 -44.03 -59.21 -12.44
C GLY A 230 -45.33 -59.07 -11.65
N SER A 231 -46.42 -59.63 -12.16
CA SER A 231 -47.70 -59.81 -11.46
C SER A 231 -47.58 -60.75 -10.26
N SER A 232 -48.24 -60.41 -9.14
CA SER A 232 -49.36 -61.17 -8.55
C SER A 232 -49.69 -60.71 -7.11
N ASP A 233 -50.93 -60.26 -6.96
CA ASP A 233 -51.95 -60.69 -5.99
C ASP A 233 -51.80 -60.49 -4.46
N ASP A 234 -52.86 -59.87 -3.93
CA ASP A 234 -53.59 -60.11 -2.67
C ASP A 234 -53.30 -59.35 -1.35
N ASP A 235 -54.43 -58.81 -0.86
CA ASP A 235 -54.91 -58.63 0.52
C ASP A 235 -54.61 -57.37 1.39
N SER A 236 -55.61 -56.48 1.38
CA SER A 236 -56.50 -56.13 2.52
C SER A 236 -55.92 -55.71 3.90
N SER A 237 -56.36 -54.51 4.31
CA SER A 237 -56.90 -54.09 5.64
C SER A 237 -56.12 -53.12 6.57
N SER A 238 -56.70 -51.91 6.66
CA SER A 238 -57.08 -51.06 7.82
C SER A 238 -56.22 -50.89 9.09
N ALA A 239 -56.11 -49.60 9.50
CA ALA A 239 -56.40 -49.00 10.82
C ALA A 239 -55.26 -48.32 11.61
N GLY A 240 -55.59 -47.15 12.18
CA GLY A 240 -54.96 -46.48 13.34
C GLY A 240 -54.17 -45.21 12.99
N SER A 241 -54.67 -43.99 13.19
CA SER A 241 -54.93 -43.22 14.44
C SER A 241 -53.73 -42.46 15.01
N ASP A 242 -53.86 -41.12 14.90
CA ASP A 242 -53.68 -40.10 15.96
C ASP A 242 -52.29 -39.75 16.54
N SER A 243 -51.89 -38.49 16.32
CA SER A 243 -51.63 -37.44 17.34
C SER A 243 -50.30 -36.65 17.22
N ASP A 244 -50.51 -35.33 17.14
CA ASP A 244 -49.75 -34.19 17.69
C ASP A 244 -48.21 -34.13 17.66
N GLY A 245 -47.71 -33.04 17.06
CA GLY A 245 -46.35 -32.54 17.23
C GLY A 245 -45.98 -31.51 16.18
N SER A 246 -46.21 -30.24 16.46
CA SER A 246 -45.72 -29.11 15.68
C SER A 246 -44.19 -29.13 15.58
N ASP A 247 -43.63 -28.74 14.44
CA ASP A 247 -42.72 -27.59 14.31
C ASP A 247 -42.04 -27.51 12.92
N TYR A 248 -42.01 -26.28 12.45
CA TYR A 248 -41.51 -25.69 11.21
C TYR A 248 -40.08 -26.09 10.77
N TYR A 249 -39.86 -26.49 9.50
CA TYR A 249 -38.62 -26.23 8.74
C TYR A 249 -38.82 -26.31 7.21
N PRO A 250 -38.35 -25.33 6.40
CA PRO A 250 -38.47 -25.36 4.94
C PRO A 250 -37.34 -26.22 4.35
N GLY A 251 -37.68 -27.30 3.66
CA GLY A 251 -36.66 -28.14 3.03
C GLY A 251 -37.14 -29.48 2.47
N ASP A 252 -38.39 -29.57 2.01
CA ASP A 252 -38.81 -30.71 1.19
C ASP A 252 -38.24 -30.55 -0.21
N LYS A 253 -37.02 -31.03 -0.40
CA LYS A 253 -36.55 -31.90 -1.50
C LYS A 253 -35.16 -32.37 -1.13
N GLY A 254 -35.06 -33.63 -0.70
CA GLY A 254 -33.80 -34.30 -0.43
C GLY A 254 -32.94 -34.34 -1.70
N GLY A 255 -31.95 -33.47 -1.78
CA GLY A 255 -30.91 -33.49 -2.80
C GLY A 255 -29.57 -33.67 -2.10
N CYS A 256 -28.78 -34.65 -2.55
CA CYS A 256 -27.39 -34.72 -2.12
C CYS A 256 -26.69 -33.39 -2.45
N PRO A 257 -25.88 -32.84 -1.53
CA PRO A 257 -25.06 -31.68 -1.86
C PRO A 257 -24.10 -32.03 -3.00
N PRO A 258 -23.92 -31.15 -4.00
CA PRO A 258 -23.02 -31.41 -5.11
C PRO A 258 -21.57 -31.30 -4.61
N GLY A 259 -20.88 -32.44 -4.52
CA GLY A 259 -19.50 -32.47 -4.06
C GLY A 259 -18.98 -33.87 -3.74
N GLY A 260 -18.61 -34.62 -4.77
CA GLY A 260 -17.60 -35.69 -4.66
C GLY A 260 -18.10 -37.09 -4.31
N CYS A 261 -17.64 -38.07 -5.08
CA CYS A 261 -17.90 -39.51 -4.99
C CYS A 261 -17.35 -40.22 -3.72
N TYR A 262 -17.28 -39.55 -2.57
CA TYR A 262 -16.62 -40.08 -1.37
C TYR A 262 -17.41 -39.99 -0.06
N ASN A 263 -18.74 -39.82 -0.10
CA ASN A 263 -19.57 -39.98 1.09
C ASN A 263 -20.57 -41.13 0.90
N PRO A 264 -20.40 -42.30 1.54
CA PRO A 264 -21.37 -43.38 1.41
C PRO A 264 -22.67 -42.93 2.09
N CYS A 265 -23.73 -42.76 1.31
CA CYS A 265 -25.08 -42.61 1.85
C CYS A 265 -25.41 -43.82 2.74
N PRO A 266 -25.99 -43.62 3.94
CA PRO A 266 -26.44 -44.75 4.76
C PRO A 266 -27.54 -45.54 4.03
N PRO A 267 -27.64 -46.86 4.26
CA PRO A 267 -28.59 -47.72 3.57
C PRO A 267 -30.02 -47.30 3.93
N GLY A 268 -30.76 -46.81 2.92
CA GLY A 268 -32.12 -46.29 3.09
C GLY A 268 -32.60 -45.39 1.96
N GLY A 269 -31.68 -44.79 1.19
CA GLY A 269 -31.99 -44.00 -0.01
C GLY A 269 -32.73 -42.69 0.26
N CYS A 270 -32.49 -41.70 -0.60
CA CYS A 270 -33.27 -40.46 -0.64
C CYS A 270 -34.66 -40.77 -1.19
N ARG A 271 -35.73 -40.46 -0.44
CA ARG A 271 -37.12 -40.58 -0.90
C ARG A 271 -37.57 -39.34 -1.66
#